data_AF-A0A5S6QLY8-F1
#
_entry.id   AF-A0A5S6QLY8-F1
#
_cell.length_a   1.000
_cell.length_b   1.000
_cell.length_c   1.000
_cell.angle_alpha   90.00
_cell.angle_beta   90.00
_cell.angle_gamma   90.00
#
_symmetry.space_group_name_H-M   'P 1'
#
loop_
_entity.id
_entity.type
_entity.pdbx_description
1 polymer ?
#
loop_
_entity_poly.entity_id
_entity_poly.type
_entity_poly.pdbx_seq_one_letter_code
_entity_poly.pdbx_strand_id
1 'polypeptide(L)'
;MSDSSSSEESVKETTSTERSAKGEASKAKKGKVDEEKKETDEQKFEIGDKRFVSISEYKGRVLVDIREFYSTSDGELKPGRKGISLDVNQFRALVKCIPKLEEQLKNR
;
A
#
# COMPACT_ATOMS: atom_id res chain seq x y z
N MET A 1 -60.32 24.43 -6.65
CA MET A 1 -60.74 23.98 -5.30
C MET A 1 -59.77 22.94 -4.83
N SER A 2 -59.60 22.80 -3.52
CA SER A 2 -58.79 21.75 -2.91
C SER A 2 -59.33 20.36 -3.26
N ASP A 3 -58.47 19.35 -3.26
CA ASP A 3 -58.64 18.27 -2.29
C ASP A 3 -57.31 17.56 -2.02
N SER A 4 -56.98 17.41 -0.74
CA SER A 4 -55.90 16.55 -0.27
C SER A 4 -56.45 15.15 -0.04
N SER A 5 -55.69 14.12 -0.35
CA SER A 5 -55.88 12.83 0.33
C SER A 5 -54.54 12.18 0.63
N SER A 6 -54.37 11.84 1.89
CA SER A 6 -53.17 11.24 2.48
C SER A 6 -53.47 9.79 2.83
N SER A 7 -52.49 8.89 2.70
CA SER A 7 -52.40 7.67 3.51
C SER A 7 -50.95 7.19 3.60
N GLU A 8 -50.56 6.80 4.80
CA GLU A 8 -49.23 6.28 5.18
C GLU A 8 -49.18 4.73 5.15
N GLU A 9 -48.08 4.20 5.72
CA GLU A 9 -47.84 2.80 6.16
C GLU A 9 -47.58 1.71 5.08
N SER A 10 -46.71 0.70 5.31
CA SER A 10 -45.71 0.51 6.39
C SER A 10 -44.61 -0.54 6.05
N VAL A 11 -43.67 -0.70 7.00
CA VAL A 11 -42.74 -1.84 7.28
C VAL A 11 -41.79 -2.38 6.16
N LYS A 12 -40.47 -2.55 6.40
CA LYS A 12 -39.74 -3.52 7.28
C LYS A 12 -39.99 -4.99 6.90
N GLU A 13 -39.05 -5.94 6.95
CA GLU A 13 -37.57 -6.01 7.16
C GLU A 13 -37.14 -7.49 6.93
N THR A 14 -35.85 -7.85 7.11
CA THR A 14 -35.34 -9.24 7.40
C THR A 14 -35.54 -10.32 6.31
N THR A 15 -34.77 -11.43 6.19
CA THR A 15 -33.53 -11.99 6.79
C THR A 15 -33.00 -13.02 5.77
N SER A 16 -31.71 -13.06 5.41
CA SER A 16 -30.61 -13.79 6.10
C SER A 16 -30.72 -15.32 6.13
N THR A 17 -29.60 -15.99 5.79
CA THR A 17 -29.21 -17.40 6.09
C THR A 17 -30.00 -18.53 5.39
N GLU A 18 -29.44 -19.70 5.03
CA GLU A 18 -28.12 -20.31 5.35
C GLU A 18 -27.67 -21.39 4.30
N ARG A 19 -26.33 -21.54 4.08
CA ARG A 19 -25.49 -22.79 3.96
C ARG A 19 -25.98 -24.04 3.14
N SER A 20 -25.14 -24.98 2.66
CA SER A 20 -23.67 -25.21 2.70
C SER A 20 -23.22 -26.36 1.75
N ALA A 21 -21.89 -26.55 1.63
CA ALA A 21 -21.16 -27.78 1.24
C ALA A 21 -21.13 -28.18 -0.25
N LYS A 22 -20.12 -28.90 -0.81
CA LYS A 22 -18.69 -29.25 -0.48
C LYS A 22 -18.23 -30.16 -1.67
N GLY A 23 -17.02 -30.19 -2.22
CA GLY A 23 -15.74 -29.47 -2.05
C GLY A 23 -14.65 -30.15 -2.92
N GLU A 24 -13.40 -29.64 -2.91
CA GLU A 24 -12.14 -30.35 -3.32
C GLU A 24 -11.96 -30.77 -4.82
N ALA A 25 -10.78 -30.75 -5.47
CA ALA A 25 -9.42 -30.32 -5.12
C ALA A 25 -8.54 -30.07 -6.39
N SER A 26 -7.23 -29.83 -6.19
CA SER A 26 -6.13 -29.56 -7.15
C SER A 26 -6.04 -28.11 -7.68
N LYS A 27 -5.02 -27.26 -7.46
CA LYS A 27 -3.58 -27.31 -7.04
C LYS A 27 -2.60 -27.11 -8.20
N ALA A 28 -1.66 -26.16 -8.01
CA ALA A 28 -0.59 -25.71 -8.90
C ALA A 28 -1.04 -24.75 -10.05
N LYS A 29 -0.31 -23.70 -10.41
CA LYS A 29 0.99 -23.19 -9.92
C LYS A 29 0.86 -21.74 -9.44
N LYS A 30 1.15 -21.48 -8.16
CA LYS A 30 1.43 -20.12 -7.67
C LYS A 30 2.85 -19.78 -8.14
N GLY A 31 2.95 -18.97 -9.20
CA GLY A 31 4.23 -18.53 -9.74
C GLY A 31 5.01 -17.76 -8.68
N LYS A 32 5.97 -18.42 -8.04
CA LYS A 32 7.02 -17.77 -7.26
C LYS A 32 7.93 -17.10 -8.28
N VAL A 33 7.62 -15.86 -8.62
CA VAL A 33 8.61 -14.98 -9.23
C VAL A 33 9.57 -14.67 -8.09
N ASP A 34 10.62 -15.48 -8.00
CA ASP A 34 11.87 -14.99 -7.46
C ASP A 34 12.28 -13.85 -8.40
N GLU A 35 12.01 -12.62 -7.97
CA GLU A 35 12.78 -11.48 -8.47
C GLU A 35 14.21 -11.73 -8.02
N GLU A 36 14.97 -12.44 -8.85
CA GLU A 36 16.41 -12.38 -8.85
C GLU A 36 16.75 -10.90 -8.79
N LYS A 37 17.34 -10.48 -7.67
CA LYS A 37 17.88 -9.13 -7.52
C LYS A 37 18.94 -8.98 -8.61
N LYS A 38 18.53 -8.42 -9.74
CA LYS A 38 19.45 -7.72 -10.62
C LYS A 38 20.03 -6.62 -9.74
N GLU A 39 21.29 -6.78 -9.34
CA GLU A 39 22.11 -5.70 -8.79
C GLU A 39 22.38 -4.70 -9.91
N THR A 40 21.30 -4.07 -10.38
CA THR A 40 21.36 -2.74 -10.93
C THR A 40 21.80 -1.85 -9.78
N ASP A 41 22.76 -0.97 -10.01
CA ASP A 41 23.22 0.05 -9.05
C ASP A 41 22.10 1.07 -8.75
N GLU A 42 21.04 0.60 -8.10
CA GLU A 42 19.97 1.42 -7.54
C GLU A 42 20.55 2.20 -6.38
N GLN A 43 20.94 3.44 -6.66
CA GLN A 43 21.48 4.37 -5.70
C GLN A 43 20.51 4.53 -4.51
N LYS A 44 20.96 4.05 -3.35
CA LYS A 44 20.22 4.10 -2.08
C LYS A 44 20.74 5.24 -1.23
N PHE A 45 19.81 6.02 -0.70
CA PHE A 45 20.06 7.12 0.24
C PHE A 45 19.58 6.67 1.62
N GLU A 46 20.48 6.50 2.58
CA GLU A 46 20.11 6.14 3.95
C GLU A 46 19.47 7.33 4.67
N ILE A 47 18.38 7.08 5.41
CA ILE A 47 17.63 8.08 6.19
C ILE A 47 17.50 7.69 7.69
N GLY A 48 18.36 6.78 8.15
CA GLY A 48 18.41 6.29 9.55
C GLY A 48 17.67 4.97 9.77
N ASP A 49 17.97 4.28 10.88
CA ASP A 49 17.33 3.02 11.32
C ASP A 49 17.20 1.93 10.24
N LYS A 50 18.25 1.75 9.42
CA LYS A 50 18.26 0.83 8.24
C LYS A 50 17.14 1.13 7.23
N ARG A 51 16.67 2.39 7.16
CA ARG A 51 15.72 2.86 6.17
C ARG A 51 16.45 3.54 5.03
N PHE A 52 16.07 3.19 3.82
CA PHE A 52 16.67 3.70 2.60
C PHE A 52 15.58 4.27 1.69
N VAL A 53 15.93 5.33 0.99
CA VAL A 53 15.21 5.85 -0.16
C VAL A 53 15.93 5.38 -1.43
N SER A 54 15.21 4.83 -2.39
CA SER A 54 15.76 4.42 -3.69
C SER A 54 14.81 4.77 -4.82
N ILE A 55 15.34 4.89 -6.03
CA ILE A 55 14.53 5.02 -7.26
C ILE A 55 14.53 3.66 -7.94
N SER A 56 13.34 3.13 -8.20
CA SER A 56 13.13 1.84 -8.88
C SER A 56 12.23 2.03 -10.11
N GLU A 57 12.25 1.07 -11.03
CA GLU A 57 11.33 1.05 -12.17
C GLU A 57 10.51 -0.24 -12.19
N TYR A 58 9.18 -0.12 -12.13
CA TYR A 58 8.27 -1.26 -12.20
C TYR A 58 7.28 -1.10 -13.35
N LYS A 59 7.35 -2.00 -14.34
CA LYS A 59 6.47 -2.02 -15.53
C LYS A 59 6.41 -0.68 -16.27
N GLY A 60 7.56 -0.07 -16.54
CA GLY A 60 7.64 1.21 -17.26
C GLY A 60 7.27 2.43 -16.41
N ARG A 61 7.22 2.30 -15.08
CA ARG A 61 6.89 3.39 -14.14
C ARG A 61 8.03 3.58 -13.15
N VAL A 62 8.57 4.78 -13.12
CA VAL A 62 9.53 5.21 -12.09
C VAL A 62 8.80 5.39 -10.76
N LEU A 63 9.33 4.78 -9.71
CA LEU A 63 8.83 4.85 -8.34
C LEU A 63 9.95 5.32 -7.41
N VAL A 64 9.56 6.00 -6.33
CA VAL A 64 10.45 6.34 -5.22
C VAL A 64 10.09 5.47 -4.03
N ASP A 65 10.92 4.47 -3.75
CA ASP A 65 10.76 3.57 -2.61
C ASP A 65 11.34 4.21 -1.36
N ILE A 66 10.57 4.20 -0.26
CA ILE A 66 11.02 4.59 1.09
C ILE A 66 10.77 3.37 1.98
N ARG A 67 11.82 2.64 2.37
CA ARG A 67 11.66 1.29 2.94
C ARG A 67 12.67 0.96 4.04
N GLU A 68 12.19 0.28 5.09
CA GLU A 68 13.02 -0.30 6.15
C GLU A 68 13.58 -1.65 5.71
N PHE A 69 14.89 -1.86 5.87
CA PHE A 69 15.57 -3.11 5.54
C PHE A 69 15.87 -3.90 6.82
N TYR A 70 15.76 -5.22 6.72
CA TYR A 70 16.18 -6.14 7.79
C TYR A 70 17.45 -6.89 7.37
N SER A 71 18.25 -7.27 8.36
CA SER A 71 19.43 -8.11 8.17
C SER A 71 18.99 -9.58 8.26
N THR A 72 19.40 -10.43 7.32
CA THR A 72 19.26 -11.89 7.46
C THR A 72 20.34 -12.46 8.38
N SER A 73 20.22 -13.75 8.74
CA SER A 73 21.26 -14.53 9.43
C SER A 73 22.61 -14.50 8.71
N ASP A 74 22.57 -14.31 7.41
CA ASP A 74 23.69 -14.39 6.47
C ASP A 74 24.36 -13.01 6.28
N GLY A 75 23.88 -11.98 6.99
CA GLY A 75 24.38 -10.60 6.94
C GLY A 75 23.75 -9.74 5.84
N GLU A 76 23.00 -10.32 4.90
CA GLU A 76 22.40 -9.58 3.78
C GLU A 76 21.30 -8.60 4.24
N LEU A 77 21.28 -7.40 3.66
CA LEU A 77 20.16 -6.46 3.80
C LEU A 77 19.06 -6.80 2.78
N LYS A 78 17.85 -7.09 3.29
CA LYS A 78 16.66 -7.36 2.46
C LYS A 78 15.54 -6.36 2.75
N PRO A 79 14.79 -5.93 1.71
CA PRO A 79 13.70 -4.98 1.88
C PRO A 79 12.60 -5.58 2.77
N GLY A 80 12.23 -4.85 3.82
CA GLY A 80 11.18 -5.24 4.74
C GLY A 80 9.78 -4.88 4.26
N ARG A 81 8.77 -5.40 4.98
CA ARG A 81 7.36 -5.08 4.73
C ARG A 81 7.01 -3.62 5.05
N LYS A 82 7.74 -2.98 5.98
CA LYS A 82 7.54 -1.56 6.32
C LYS A 82 8.17 -0.67 5.25
N GLY A 83 7.33 0.09 4.55
CA GLY A 83 7.75 1.05 3.54
C GLY A 83 6.62 1.38 2.58
N ILE A 84 6.84 2.39 1.75
CA ILE A 84 5.91 2.83 0.71
C ILE A 84 6.67 3.08 -0.59
N SER A 85 6.05 2.73 -1.71
CA SER A 85 6.52 3.07 -3.06
C SER A 85 5.65 4.20 -3.56
N LEU A 86 6.24 5.39 -3.73
CA LEU A 86 5.55 6.59 -4.20
C LEU A 86 5.68 6.72 -5.71
N ASP A 87 4.63 7.18 -6.39
CA ASP A 87 4.79 7.67 -7.75
C ASP A 87 5.46 9.05 -7.79
N VAL A 88 5.93 9.47 -8.97
CA VAL A 88 6.64 10.75 -9.16
C VAL A 88 5.79 11.96 -8.75
N ASN A 89 4.47 11.91 -8.90
CA ASN A 89 3.58 13.02 -8.53
C ASN A 89 3.36 13.07 -7.02
N GLN A 90 3.20 11.92 -6.37
CA GLN A 90 3.13 11.79 -4.90
C GLN A 90 4.44 12.27 -4.25
N PHE A 91 5.60 11.87 -4.79
CA PHE A 91 6.90 12.35 -4.30
C PHE A 91 7.04 13.88 -4.46
N ARG A 92 6.65 14.44 -5.61
CA ARG A 92 6.62 15.91 -5.80
C ARG A 92 5.67 16.62 -4.85
N ALA A 93 4.53 16.01 -4.52
CA ALA A 93 3.59 16.55 -3.53
C ALA A 93 4.19 16.52 -2.11
N LEU A 94 4.84 15.41 -1.72
CA LEU A 94 5.56 15.29 -0.46
C LEU A 94 6.62 16.40 -0.32
N VAL A 95 7.47 16.59 -1.34
CA VAL A 95 8.51 17.65 -1.34
C VAL A 95 7.91 19.05 -1.17
N LYS A 96 6.78 19.35 -1.80
CA LYS A 96 6.06 20.63 -1.61
C LYS A 96 5.49 20.81 -0.20
N CYS A 97 5.25 19.72 0.53
CA CYS A 97 4.77 19.75 1.90
C CYS A 97 5.89 19.86 2.95
N ILE A 98 7.14 19.49 2.62
CA ILE A 98 8.28 19.48 3.57
C ILE A 98 8.40 20.79 4.37
N PRO A 99 8.38 22.01 3.78
CA PRO A 99 8.54 23.25 4.55
C PRO A 99 7.46 23.44 5.63
N LYS A 100 6.22 23.03 5.34
CA LYS A 100 5.11 23.09 6.31
C LYS A 100 5.24 22.02 7.39
N LEU A 101 5.75 20.83 7.04
CA LEU A 101 6.02 19.77 8.00
C LEU A 101 7.16 20.17 8.95
N GLU A 102 8.23 20.81 8.45
CA GLU A 102 9.31 21.34 9.28
C GLU A 102 8.85 22.42 10.25
N GLU A 103 7.96 23.33 9.82
CA GLU A 103 7.34 24.32 10.69
C GLU A 103 6.49 23.66 11.79
N GLN A 104 5.69 22.65 11.45
CA GLN A 104 4.90 21.89 12.42
C GLN A 104 5.75 21.06 13.39
N LEU A 105 6.92 20.57 12.97
CA LEU A 105 7.86 19.82 13.81
C LEU A 105 8.64 20.71 14.79
N LYS A 106 8.91 21.97 14.44
CA LYS A 106 9.54 22.95 15.34
C LYS A 106 8.64 23.40 16.50
N ASN A 107 7.33 23.24 16.33
CA ASN A 107 6.30 23.67 17.28
C ASN A 107 5.74 22.50 18.12
N ARG A 108 6.55 21.45 18.34
CA ARG A 108 6.23 20.25 19.13
C ARG A 108 7.33 19.90 20.11
#